data_AF-A0A845BSQ2-F1
#
_entry.id   AF-A0A845BSQ2-F1
#
_cell.length_a   1.000
_cell.length_b   1.000
_cell.length_c   1.000
_cell.angle_alpha   90.00
_cell.angle_beta   90.00
_cell.angle_gamma   90.00
#
_symmetry.space_group_name_H-M   'P 1'
#
loop_
_entity.id
_entity.type
_entity.pdbx_description
1 polymer ?
#
loop_
_entity_poly.entity_id
_entity_poly.type
_entity_poly.pdbx_seq_one_letter_code
_entity_poly.pdbx_strand_id
1 'polypeptide(L)'
;MAIRERGMTLIEILVAMSLMAILSVLGYKAFSSLLIARERLVSLSDEWVGLARVMRRVESDVGRLTRENTGKDSAGPALQLQSENGKQHLQLAGYSSKSPEGRELRHYLADDSGLQWSAALAGLDREILPQRLLDATSRTRFSVMLADGNESESWPLADGGGLDARALVMSVTLAGGQRVRRVWSLP
;
A
#
# COMPACT_ATOMS: atom_id res chain seq x y z
N MET A 1 -10.07 1.68 80.43
CA MET A 1 -10.27 2.73 79.40
C MET A 1 -10.96 2.05 78.22
N ALA A 2 -12.29 2.15 78.13
CA ALA A 2 -13.06 1.40 77.14
C ALA A 2 -13.06 2.14 75.80
N ILE A 3 -12.58 1.48 74.75
CA ILE A 3 -12.67 1.97 73.36
C ILE A 3 -14.14 1.85 72.95
N ARG A 4 -14.76 2.99 72.63
CA ARG A 4 -16.17 3.03 72.20
C ARG A 4 -16.19 2.65 70.72
N GLU A 5 -16.62 1.42 70.41
CA GLU A 5 -16.84 0.99 69.03
C GLU A 5 -17.99 1.81 68.44
N ARG A 6 -17.69 2.63 67.43
CA ARG A 6 -18.72 3.35 66.65
C ARG A 6 -19.18 2.40 65.55
N GLY A 7 -20.44 1.99 65.59
CA GLY A 7 -21.06 1.21 64.51
C GLY A 7 -21.09 2.01 63.21
N MET A 8 -20.80 1.34 62.10
CA MET A 8 -20.82 1.94 60.76
C MET A 8 -22.25 2.38 60.42
N THR A 9 -22.41 3.61 59.97
CA THR A 9 -23.74 4.16 59.66
C THR A 9 -24.21 3.70 58.27
N LEU A 10 -25.53 3.62 58.07
CA LEU A 10 -26.14 3.33 56.76
C LEU A 10 -25.64 4.27 55.65
N ILE A 11 -25.44 5.54 56.00
CA ILE A 11 -24.92 6.54 55.06
C ILE A 11 -23.45 6.29 54.69
N GLU A 12 -22.62 5.81 55.63
CA GLU A 12 -21.23 5.41 55.37
C GLU A 12 -21.14 4.27 54.36
N ILE A 13 -21.99 3.25 54.51
CA ILE A 13 -22.04 2.12 53.59
C ILE A 13 -22.48 2.60 52.20
N LEU A 14 -23.51 3.45 52.13
CA LEU A 14 -24.01 3.98 50.87
C LEU A 14 -22.95 4.83 50.15
N VAL A 15 -22.24 5.67 50.89
CA VAL A 15 -21.13 6.47 50.36
C VAL A 15 -19.99 5.55 49.89
N ALA A 16 -19.58 4.57 50.69
CA ALA A 16 -18.53 3.62 50.32
C ALA A 16 -18.88 2.84 49.05
N MET A 17 -20.12 2.34 48.95
CA MET A 17 -20.61 1.64 47.76
C MET A 17 -20.65 2.57 46.55
N SER A 18 -21.08 3.83 46.73
CA SER A 18 -21.12 4.82 45.65
C SER A 18 -19.72 5.13 45.12
N LEU A 19 -18.75 5.33 46.02
CA LEU A 19 -17.35 5.55 45.67
C LEU A 19 -16.76 4.33 44.95
N MET A 20 -17.01 3.12 45.46
CA MET A 20 -16.57 1.87 44.82
C MET A 20 -17.18 1.70 43.44
N ALA A 21 -18.47 2.02 43.26
CA ALA A 21 -19.14 1.97 41.97
C ALA A 21 -18.53 2.97 40.99
N ILE A 22 -18.28 4.21 41.41
CA ILE A 22 -17.64 5.24 40.59
C ILE A 22 -16.25 4.79 40.17
N LEU A 23 -15.42 4.33 41.11
CA LEU A 23 -14.06 3.86 40.83
C LEU A 23 -14.07 2.67 39.86
N SER A 24 -14.99 1.72 40.04
CA SER A 24 -15.14 0.57 39.12
C SER A 24 -15.51 1.02 37.71
N VAL A 25 -16.44 1.96 37.57
CA VAL A 25 -16.84 2.51 36.26
C VAL A 25 -15.69 3.27 35.60
N LEU A 26 -14.94 4.08 36.35
CA LEU A 26 -13.78 4.80 35.82
C LEU A 26 -12.68 3.82 35.37
N GLY A 27 -12.37 2.81 36.18
CA GLY A 27 -11.40 1.77 35.85
C GLY A 27 -11.80 1.01 34.58
N TYR A 28 -13.06 0.62 34.48
CA TYR A 28 -13.60 -0.04 33.28
C TYR A 28 -13.48 0.84 32.03
N LYS A 29 -13.84 2.13 32.14
CA LYS A 29 -13.72 3.09 31.02
C LYS A 29 -12.27 3.30 30.59
N ALA A 30 -11.35 3.45 31.54
CA ALA A 30 -9.92 3.60 31.25
C ALA A 30 -9.39 2.37 30.50
N PHE A 31 -9.67 1.18 31.00
CA PHE A 31 -9.26 -0.07 30.36
C PHE A 31 -9.87 -0.24 28.96
N SER A 32 -11.17 0.05 28.81
CA SER A 32 -11.86 -0.01 27.52
C SER A 32 -11.23 0.95 26.49
N SER A 33 -10.90 2.18 26.92
CA SER A 33 -10.25 3.16 26.03
C SER A 33 -8.87 2.71 25.55
N LEU A 34 -8.08 2.04 26.41
CA LEU A 34 -6.80 1.48 26.05
C LEU A 34 -6.93 0.34 25.02
N LEU A 35 -7.95 -0.51 25.19
CA LEU A 35 -8.21 -1.60 24.25
C LEU A 35 -8.57 -1.06 22.85
N ILE A 36 -9.44 -0.04 22.79
CA ILE A 36 -9.81 0.62 21.54
C ILE A 36 -8.59 1.30 20.89
N ALA A 37 -7.76 1.98 21.68
CA ALA A 37 -6.55 2.63 21.18
C ALA A 37 -5.57 1.60 20.60
N ARG A 38 -5.36 0.47 21.30
CA ARG A 38 -4.54 -0.63 20.81
C ARG A 38 -5.05 -1.18 19.48
N GLU A 39 -6.35 -1.43 19.37
CA GLU A 39 -6.94 -1.98 18.15
C GLU A 39 -6.72 -1.05 16.95
N ARG A 40 -6.92 0.27 17.16
CA ARG A 40 -6.64 1.29 16.14
C ARG A 40 -5.17 1.31 15.73
N LEU A 41 -4.25 1.23 16.69
CA LEU A 41 -2.81 1.20 16.41
C LEU A 41 -2.41 -0.05 15.61
N VAL A 42 -2.97 -1.21 15.94
CA VAL A 42 -2.72 -2.45 15.20
C VAL A 42 -3.21 -2.32 13.76
N SER A 43 -4.45 -1.84 13.55
CA SER A 43 -5.00 -1.64 12.21
C SER A 43 -4.17 -0.66 11.37
N LEU A 44 -3.74 0.47 11.94
CA LEU A 44 -2.84 1.40 11.26
C LEU A 44 -1.50 0.75 10.93
N SER A 45 -0.92 0.00 11.86
CA SER A 45 0.35 -0.70 11.65
C SER A 45 0.25 -1.68 10.47
N ASP A 46 -0.84 -2.45 10.38
CA ASP A 46 -1.04 -3.40 9.29
C ASP A 46 -1.15 -2.71 7.92
N GLU A 47 -1.83 -1.56 7.84
CA GLU A 47 -1.91 -0.74 6.63
C GLU A 47 -0.52 -0.25 6.17
N TRP A 48 0.28 0.31 7.08
CA TRP A 48 1.63 0.78 6.78
C TRP A 48 2.59 -0.36 6.40
N VAL A 49 2.50 -1.50 7.08
CA VAL A 49 3.30 -2.70 6.76
C VAL A 49 2.87 -3.29 5.40
N GLY A 50 1.59 -3.24 5.08
CA GLY A 50 1.06 -3.58 3.75
C GLY A 50 1.67 -2.69 2.67
N LEU A 51 1.58 -1.36 2.84
CA LEU A 51 2.17 -0.39 1.92
C LEU A 51 3.68 -0.60 1.72
N ALA A 52 4.44 -0.79 2.81
CA ALA A 52 5.88 -1.02 2.74
C ALA A 52 6.22 -2.30 1.95
N ARG A 53 5.44 -3.37 2.10
CA ARG A 53 5.60 -4.60 1.31
C ARG A 53 5.38 -4.36 -0.18
N VAL A 54 4.35 -3.58 -0.53
CA VAL A 54 4.06 -3.20 -1.93
C VAL A 54 5.18 -2.37 -2.52
N MET A 55 5.64 -1.33 -1.81
CA MET A 55 6.73 -0.47 -2.27
C MET A 55 8.02 -1.26 -2.53
N ARG A 56 8.37 -2.18 -1.63
CA ARG A 56 9.55 -3.05 -1.80
C ARG A 56 9.42 -4.00 -2.99
N ARG A 57 8.20 -4.49 -3.27
CA ARG A 57 7.93 -5.31 -4.47
C ARG A 57 8.10 -4.48 -5.74
N VAL A 58 7.52 -3.28 -5.82
CA VAL A 58 7.70 -2.40 -6.97
C VAL A 58 9.17 -2.05 -7.17
N GLU A 59 9.90 -1.72 -6.09
CA GLU A 59 11.34 -1.46 -6.14
C GLU A 59 12.13 -2.64 -6.70
N SER A 60 11.87 -3.86 -6.19
CA SER A 60 12.49 -5.06 -6.70
C SER A 60 12.12 -5.31 -8.17
N ASP A 61 10.92 -4.93 -8.58
CA ASP A 61 10.47 -5.16 -9.93
C ASP A 61 11.09 -4.18 -10.94
N VAL A 62 11.20 -2.91 -10.56
CA VAL A 62 11.91 -1.84 -11.28
C VAL A 62 13.41 -2.15 -11.38
N GLY A 63 14.03 -2.65 -10.31
CA GLY A 63 15.45 -3.03 -10.31
C GLY A 63 15.80 -4.20 -11.25
N ARG A 64 14.80 -4.93 -11.77
CA ARG A 64 14.98 -6.00 -12.77
C ARG A 64 14.81 -5.52 -14.21
N LEU A 65 14.47 -4.25 -14.41
CA LEU A 65 14.47 -3.66 -15.74
C LEU A 65 15.91 -3.62 -16.26
N THR A 66 16.10 -3.87 -17.54
CA THR A 66 17.40 -3.71 -18.20
C THR A 66 17.34 -2.50 -19.12
N ARG A 67 18.43 -1.75 -19.20
CA ARG A 67 18.54 -0.51 -20.01
C ARG A 67 18.18 -0.73 -21.47
N GLU A 68 18.57 -1.91 -22.00
CA GLU A 68 18.33 -2.38 -23.37
C GLU A 68 16.83 -2.47 -23.69
N ASN A 69 15.99 -2.75 -22.69
CA ASN A 69 14.56 -2.91 -22.88
C ASN A 69 13.78 -1.59 -22.69
N THR A 70 14.37 -0.51 -22.17
CA THR A 70 13.63 0.73 -21.83
C THR A 70 13.27 1.57 -23.07
N GLY A 71 13.91 1.28 -24.22
CA GLY A 71 13.59 1.87 -25.53
C GLY A 71 12.68 0.99 -26.40
N LYS A 72 12.31 1.51 -27.59
CA LYS A 72 11.62 0.76 -28.67
C LYS A 72 12.55 -0.30 -29.24
N ASP A 73 12.76 -1.40 -28.52
CA ASP A 73 13.43 -2.56 -29.08
C ASP A 73 12.41 -3.47 -29.79
N SER A 74 12.88 -4.34 -30.68
CA SER A 74 12.03 -5.17 -31.56
C SER A 74 11.15 -6.19 -30.80
N ALA A 75 11.42 -6.38 -29.51
CA ALA A 75 10.70 -7.27 -28.59
C ALA A 75 9.68 -6.54 -27.67
N GLY A 76 9.49 -5.22 -27.82
CA GLY A 76 8.55 -4.42 -27.04
C GLY A 76 9.15 -3.74 -25.78
N PRO A 77 8.51 -2.66 -25.28
CA PRO A 77 9.06 -1.82 -24.23
C PRO A 77 9.14 -2.52 -22.86
N ALA A 78 10.20 -2.26 -22.10
CA ALA A 78 10.42 -2.75 -20.72
C ALA A 78 9.38 -2.21 -19.75
N LEU A 79 8.91 -1.00 -20.03
CA LEU A 79 8.01 -0.25 -19.21
C LEU A 79 6.90 0.26 -20.11
N GLN A 80 5.67 -0.08 -19.76
CA GLN A 80 4.48 0.47 -20.41
C GLN A 80 3.49 0.86 -19.32
N LEU A 81 3.04 2.10 -19.35
CA LEU A 81 2.01 2.63 -18.47
C LEU A 81 0.88 3.13 -19.35
N GLN A 82 -0.31 2.60 -19.16
CA GLN A 82 -1.52 3.05 -19.84
C GLN A 82 -2.52 3.49 -18.78
N SER A 83 -3.16 4.63 -19.03
CA SER A 83 -4.30 5.07 -18.23
C SER A 83 -5.52 5.20 -19.13
N GLU A 84 -6.58 4.48 -18.79
CA GLU A 84 -7.84 4.49 -19.53
C GLU A 84 -9.00 4.46 -18.53
N ASN A 85 -9.95 5.40 -18.67
CA ASN A 85 -11.16 5.47 -17.85
C ASN A 85 -10.91 5.39 -16.33
N GLY A 86 -9.82 6.01 -15.85
CA GLY A 86 -9.44 6.01 -14.43
C GLY A 86 -8.77 4.73 -13.94
N LYS A 87 -8.65 3.71 -14.80
CA LYS A 87 -7.81 2.53 -14.56
C LYS A 87 -6.40 2.80 -15.04
N GLN A 88 -5.41 2.25 -14.34
CA GLN A 88 -4.02 2.28 -14.77
C GLN A 88 -3.46 0.88 -14.86
N HIS A 89 -2.85 0.59 -16.01
CA HIS A 89 -2.14 -0.65 -16.26
C HIS A 89 -0.66 -0.34 -16.45
N LEU A 90 0.15 -0.79 -15.50
CA LEU A 90 1.61 -0.73 -15.58
C LEU A 90 2.15 -2.12 -15.88
N GLN A 91 2.92 -2.25 -16.96
CA GLN A 91 3.61 -3.46 -17.36
C GLN A 91 5.12 -3.26 -17.28
N LEU A 92 5.79 -4.19 -16.60
CA LEU A 92 7.23 -4.22 -16.40
C LEU A 92 7.81 -5.53 -16.95
N ALA A 93 8.59 -5.46 -18.02
CA ALA A 93 9.31 -6.61 -18.56
C ALA A 93 10.73 -6.69 -17.98
N GLY A 94 11.08 -7.83 -17.41
CA GLY A 94 12.43 -8.13 -16.95
C GLY A 94 12.97 -9.40 -17.60
N TYR A 95 14.28 -9.62 -17.48
CA TYR A 95 14.90 -10.87 -17.91
C TYR A 95 14.52 -12.03 -16.97
N SER A 96 14.23 -13.20 -17.54
CA SER A 96 14.00 -14.43 -16.80
C SER A 96 14.48 -15.65 -17.58
N SER A 97 15.45 -16.36 -17.02
CA SER A 97 15.95 -17.63 -17.58
C SER A 97 14.92 -18.77 -17.56
N LYS A 98 13.77 -18.56 -16.89
CA LYS A 98 12.68 -19.54 -16.79
C LYS A 98 11.64 -19.41 -17.92
N SER A 99 11.69 -18.32 -18.70
CA SER A 99 10.82 -18.12 -19.85
C SER A 99 11.50 -18.64 -21.12
N PRO A 100 10.77 -19.31 -22.04
CA PRO A 100 11.27 -19.65 -23.37
C PRO A 100 11.78 -18.44 -24.17
N GLU A 101 11.16 -17.27 -23.95
CA GLU A 101 11.52 -15.99 -24.58
C GLU A 101 12.51 -15.18 -23.73
N GLY A 102 12.99 -15.72 -22.61
CA GLY A 102 13.92 -15.04 -21.72
C GLY A 102 13.32 -13.84 -20.98
N ARG A 103 11.98 -13.68 -20.97
CA ARG A 103 11.29 -12.49 -20.41
C ARG A 103 10.18 -12.87 -19.42
N GLU A 104 10.08 -12.11 -18.35
CA GLU A 104 8.97 -12.14 -17.39
C GLU A 104 8.25 -10.79 -17.43
N LEU A 105 6.96 -10.82 -17.75
CA LEU A 105 6.09 -9.66 -17.76
C LEU A 105 5.37 -9.57 -16.42
N ARG A 106 5.44 -8.41 -15.78
CA ARG A 106 4.76 -8.14 -14.52
C ARG A 106 3.76 -7.05 -14.75
N HIS A 107 2.52 -7.28 -14.37
CA HIS A 107 1.42 -6.35 -14.56
C HIS A 107 0.94 -5.86 -13.20
N TYR A 108 0.72 -4.55 -13.14
CA TYR A 108 0.09 -3.86 -12.04
C TYR A 108 -1.18 -3.21 -12.57
N LEU A 109 -2.32 -3.56 -11.99
CA LEU A 109 -3.61 -2.99 -12.33
C LEU A 109 -4.12 -2.19 -11.13
N ALA A 110 -4.19 -0.87 -11.29
CA ALA A 110 -4.76 0.04 -10.31
C ALA A 110 -6.13 0.51 -10.80
N ASP A 111 -7.16 0.20 -10.02
CA ASP A 111 -8.53 0.62 -10.28
C ASP A 111 -9.27 0.88 -8.95
N ASP A 112 -10.59 1.02 -9.01
CA ASP A 112 -11.42 1.22 -7.81
C ASP A 112 -11.45 0.00 -6.86
N SER A 113 -10.96 -1.18 -7.30
CA SER A 113 -10.83 -2.36 -6.45
C SER A 113 -9.51 -2.41 -5.66
N GLY A 114 -8.62 -1.44 -5.90
CA GLY A 114 -7.31 -1.32 -5.28
C GLY A 114 -6.16 -1.57 -6.27
N LEU A 115 -5.05 -2.11 -5.77
CA LEU A 115 -3.90 -2.47 -6.58
C LEU A 115 -3.78 -3.99 -6.68
N GLN A 116 -3.75 -4.49 -7.91
CA GLN A 116 -3.54 -5.90 -8.23
C GLN A 116 -2.20 -6.10 -8.92
N TRP A 117 -1.61 -7.27 -8.73
CA TRP A 117 -0.34 -7.67 -9.34
C TRP A 117 -0.44 -9.07 -9.93
N SER A 118 0.17 -9.26 -11.08
CA SER A 118 0.31 -10.56 -11.72
C SER A 118 1.65 -10.66 -12.45
N ALA A 119 2.16 -11.88 -12.61
CA ALA A 119 3.37 -12.14 -13.38
C ALA A 119 3.13 -13.25 -14.39
N ALA A 120 3.50 -12.97 -15.64
CA ALA A 120 3.45 -13.88 -16.76
C ALA A 120 4.88 -14.19 -17.22
N LEU A 121 5.16 -15.45 -17.53
CA LEU A 121 6.33 -15.77 -18.34
C LEU A 121 5.94 -15.58 -19.81
N ALA A 122 6.71 -14.77 -20.54
CA ALA A 122 6.45 -14.56 -21.96
C ALA A 122 6.56 -15.90 -22.72
N GLY A 123 5.64 -16.13 -23.67
CA GLY A 123 5.55 -17.38 -24.44
C GLY A 123 4.83 -18.55 -23.75
N LEU A 124 4.26 -18.36 -22.55
CA LEU A 124 3.50 -19.39 -21.84
C LEU A 124 2.05 -18.94 -21.60
N ASP A 125 1.10 -19.68 -22.17
CA ASP A 125 -0.34 -19.44 -21.95
C ASP A 125 -0.77 -20.14 -20.65
N ARG A 126 -0.57 -19.44 -19.52
CA ARG A 126 -0.98 -19.88 -18.19
C ARG A 126 -1.98 -18.89 -17.65
N GLU A 127 -3.10 -19.36 -17.13
CA GLU A 127 -4.03 -18.49 -16.42
C GLU A 127 -3.35 -17.97 -15.15
N ILE A 128 -3.10 -16.66 -15.10
CA ILE A 128 -2.41 -16.01 -13.98
C ILE A 128 -3.47 -15.46 -13.05
N LEU A 129 -3.54 -16.00 -11.85
CA LEU A 129 -4.41 -15.47 -10.81
C LEU A 129 -3.82 -14.16 -10.28
N PRO A 130 -4.53 -13.02 -10.43
CA PRO A 130 -4.04 -11.74 -9.91
C PRO A 130 -4.02 -11.76 -8.38
N GLN A 131 -2.89 -11.35 -7.81
CA GLN A 131 -2.75 -11.14 -6.37
C GLN A 131 -3.12 -9.69 -6.04
N ARG A 132 -4.05 -9.52 -5.09
CA ARG A 132 -4.34 -8.19 -4.54
C ARG A 132 -3.20 -7.75 -3.61
N LEU A 133 -2.65 -6.56 -3.89
CA LEU A 133 -1.59 -5.93 -3.12
C LEU A 133 -2.12 -4.86 -2.16
N LEU A 134 -3.05 -4.04 -2.63
CA LEU A 134 -3.78 -3.05 -1.83
C LEU A 134 -5.27 -3.21 -2.14
N ASP A 135 -6.11 -2.95 -1.15
CA ASP A 135 -7.57 -3.02 -1.30
C ASP A 135 -8.15 -1.71 -1.84
N ALA A 136 -9.47 -1.72 -2.03
CA ALA A 136 -10.24 -0.58 -2.54
C ALA A 136 -10.22 0.66 -1.62
N THR A 137 -9.78 0.54 -0.37
CA THR A 137 -9.66 1.69 0.54
C THR A 137 -8.43 2.54 0.22
N SER A 138 -7.47 1.98 -0.52
CA SER A 138 -6.26 2.65 -0.96
C SER A 138 -6.29 2.96 -2.45
N ARG A 139 -6.15 4.23 -2.82
CA ARG A 139 -6.06 4.63 -4.23
C ARG A 139 -4.61 4.73 -4.67
N THR A 140 -4.22 3.89 -5.63
CA THR A 140 -2.88 3.90 -6.22
C THR A 140 -2.87 4.61 -7.56
N ARG A 141 -1.84 5.41 -7.81
CA ARG A 141 -1.55 6.01 -9.10
C ARG A 141 -0.09 5.86 -9.46
N PHE A 142 0.19 5.55 -10.72
CA PHE A 142 1.52 5.53 -11.31
C PHE A 142 1.69 6.69 -12.29
N SER A 143 2.90 7.22 -12.34
CA SER A 143 3.35 8.16 -13.36
C SER A 143 4.82 7.88 -13.69
N VAL A 144 5.24 8.27 -14.89
CA VAL A 144 6.62 8.20 -15.35
C VAL A 144 7.18 9.61 -15.40
N MET A 145 8.29 9.83 -14.70
CA MET A 145 9.02 11.10 -14.78
C MET A 145 9.96 11.06 -15.99
N LEU A 146 9.80 12.03 -16.88
CA LEU A 146 10.53 12.17 -18.13
C LEU A 146 11.83 12.96 -17.95
N ALA A 147 12.68 12.98 -18.97
CA ALA A 147 13.95 13.69 -18.97
C ALA A 147 13.85 15.21 -18.75
N ASP A 148 12.72 15.82 -19.11
CA ASP A 148 12.41 17.24 -18.92
C ASP A 148 11.90 17.57 -17.50
N GLY A 149 11.69 16.55 -16.66
CA GLY A 149 11.15 16.68 -15.30
C GLY A 149 9.62 16.62 -15.22
N ASN A 150 8.92 16.51 -16.35
CA ASN A 150 7.47 16.34 -16.37
C ASN A 150 7.09 14.90 -15.99
N GLU A 151 5.91 14.74 -15.37
CA GLU A 151 5.31 13.44 -15.11
C GLU A 151 4.22 13.14 -16.13
N SER A 152 4.23 11.91 -16.67
CA SER A 152 3.19 11.41 -17.56
C SER A 152 2.49 10.20 -16.94
N GLU A 153 1.16 10.17 -17.02
CA GLU A 153 0.36 9.00 -16.64
C GLU A 153 0.25 7.96 -17.77
N SER A 154 0.92 8.21 -18.90
CA SER A 154 1.03 7.30 -20.03
C SER A 154 2.47 7.21 -20.55
N TRP A 155 2.88 5.99 -20.87
CA TRP A 155 4.19 5.68 -21.42
C TRP A 155 4.15 4.35 -22.19
N PRO A 156 4.82 4.20 -23.34
CA PRO A 156 5.44 5.26 -24.13
C PRO A 156 4.43 6.30 -24.61
N LEU A 157 4.88 7.53 -24.82
CA LEU A 157 4.06 8.60 -25.38
C LEU A 157 3.71 8.27 -26.84
N ALA A 158 2.44 8.44 -27.22
CA ALA A 158 1.93 8.10 -28.55
C ALA A 158 2.68 8.83 -29.68
N ASP A 159 3.07 10.09 -29.45
CA ASP A 159 3.70 10.95 -30.45
C ASP A 159 5.21 10.71 -30.60
N GLY A 160 5.76 9.66 -29.98
CA GLY A 160 7.17 9.29 -30.13
C GLY A 160 8.13 10.37 -29.63
N GLY A 161 7.71 11.18 -28.67
CA GLY A 161 8.57 12.16 -28.02
C GLY A 161 9.83 11.45 -27.53
N GLY A 162 10.98 11.78 -28.11
CA GLY A 162 12.29 11.20 -27.78
C GLY A 162 12.80 11.58 -26.39
N LEU A 163 11.88 11.84 -25.45
CA LEU A 163 12.15 12.05 -24.05
C LEU A 163 12.28 10.71 -23.37
N ASP A 164 13.42 10.43 -22.77
CA ASP A 164 13.64 9.18 -22.04
C ASP A 164 12.89 9.16 -20.70
N ALA A 165 12.34 8.00 -20.35
CA ALA A 165 11.80 7.75 -19.02
C ALA A 165 12.95 7.67 -18.00
N ARG A 166 12.92 8.53 -16.98
CA ARG A 166 13.96 8.62 -15.94
C ARG A 166 13.59 7.92 -14.65
N ALA A 167 12.33 7.98 -14.25
CA ALA A 167 11.89 7.40 -12.99
C ALA A 167 10.45 6.92 -13.07
N LEU A 168 10.14 5.86 -12.33
CA LEU A 168 8.78 5.48 -11.99
C LEU A 168 8.37 6.17 -10.69
N VAL A 169 7.20 6.79 -10.69
CA VAL A 169 6.59 7.43 -9.53
C VAL A 169 5.33 6.66 -9.16
N MET A 170 5.20 6.28 -7.90
CA MET A 170 4.00 5.69 -7.33
C MET A 170 3.46 6.60 -6.23
N SER A 171 2.19 6.96 -6.34
CA SER A 171 1.46 7.73 -5.35
C SER A 171 0.31 6.89 -4.81
N VAL A 172 0.27 6.68 -3.50
CA VAL A 172 -0.81 5.96 -2.81
C VAL A 172 -1.51 6.91 -1.85
N THR A 173 -2.83 6.98 -1.93
CA THR A 173 -3.66 7.65 -0.92
C THR A 173 -4.32 6.56 -0.07
N LEU A 174 -3.95 6.52 1.20
CA LEU A 174 -4.43 5.56 2.22
C LEU A 174 -5.85 5.89 2.68
N ALA A 175 -6.50 4.97 3.39
CA ALA A 175 -7.88 5.12 3.85
C ALA A 175 -8.05 6.34 4.77
N GLY A 176 -7.03 6.65 5.58
CA GLY A 176 -6.99 7.84 6.44
C GLY A 176 -6.71 9.16 5.70
N GLY A 177 -6.60 9.14 4.37
CA GLY A 177 -6.36 10.32 3.52
C GLY A 177 -4.89 10.72 3.41
N GLN A 178 -3.97 10.04 4.10
CA GLN A 178 -2.54 10.29 3.95
C GLN A 178 -2.08 9.90 2.54
N ARG A 179 -1.28 10.76 1.91
CA ARG A 179 -0.68 10.49 0.60
C ARG A 179 0.80 10.17 0.74
N VAL A 180 1.21 9.02 0.22
CA VAL A 180 2.60 8.57 0.18
C VAL A 180 3.05 8.54 -1.26
N ARG A 181 4.17 9.22 -1.56
CA ARG A 181 4.77 9.26 -2.89
C ARG A 181 6.16 8.64 -2.84
N ARG A 182 6.44 7.71 -3.75
CA ARG A 182 7.75 7.07 -3.91
C ARG A 182 8.22 7.19 -5.35
N VAL A 183 9.52 7.38 -5.51
CA VAL A 183 10.18 7.56 -6.81
C VAL A 183 11.32 6.55 -6.90
N TRP A 184 11.41 5.82 -8.01
CA TRP A 184 12.51 4.91 -8.32
C TRP A 184 13.14 5.30 -9.65
N SER A 185 14.46 5.47 -9.68
CA SER A 185 15.20 5.70 -10.92
C SER A 185 15.12 4.46 -11.82
N LEU A 186 14.91 4.70 -13.11
CA LEU A 186 15.02 3.67 -14.13
C LEU A 186 16.50 3.52 -14.54
N PRO A 187 16.95 2.30 -14.89
CA PRO A 187 18.34 1.98 -15.23
C PRO A 187 18.80 2.47 -16.61
#